data_AF-A0A7W7QRB6-F1
#
_entry.id   AF-A0A7W7QRB6-F1
#
_cell.length_a   1.000
_cell.length_b   1.000
_cell.length_c   1.000
_cell.angle_alpha   90.00
_cell.angle_beta   90.00
_cell.angle_gamma   90.00
#
_symmetry.space_group_name_H-M   'P 1'
#
loop_
_entity.id
_entity.type
_entity.pdbx_description
1 polymer ?
#
loop_
_entity_poly.entity_id
_entity_poly.type
_entity_poly.pdbx_seq_one_letter_code
_entity_poly.pdbx_strand_id
1 'polypeptide(L)' 'MPEIAAGWHLCLDVAERLLDGYPVGPIRGRKARDHGWEGLREIYARQLEETCLNQQMV' A
#
# COMPACT_ATOMS: atom_id res chain seq x y z
N MET A 1 -8.94 -4.91 -5.51
CA MET A 1 -7.63 -4.36 -5.93
C MET A 1 -6.70 -3.99 -4.76
N PRO A 2 -6.58 -4.80 -3.68
CA PRO A 2 -5.78 -4.40 -2.51
C PRO A 2 -4.25 -4.39 -2.76
N GLU A 3 -3.77 -5.20 -3.69
CA GLU A 3 -2.35 -5.33 -4.06
C GLU A 3 -1.83 -4.06 -4.74
N ILE A 4 -2.67 -3.43 -5.57
CA ILE A 4 -2.36 -2.17 -6.24
C ILE A 4 -2.34 -1.03 -5.21
N ALA A 5 -3.33 -0.97 -4.32
CA ALA A 5 -3.39 0.04 -3.28
C ALA A 5 -2.18 -0.02 -2.34
N ALA A 6 -1.79 -1.23 -1.88
CA ALA A 6 -0.60 -1.43 -1.06
C ALA A 6 0.70 -1.05 -1.79
N GLY A 7 0.79 -1.32 -3.10
CA GLY A 7 1.93 -0.90 -3.92
C GLY A 7 2.06 0.63 -4.04
N TRP A 8 0.94 1.32 -4.30
CA TRP A 8 0.92 2.79 -4.37
C TRP A 8 1.23 3.44 -3.02
N HIS A 9 0.71 2.90 -1.92
CA HIS A 9 0.98 3.40 -0.57
C HIS A 9 2.48 3.42 -0.28
N LEU A 10 3.19 2.30 -0.52
CA LEU A 10 4.64 2.24 -0.33
C LEU A 10 5.42 3.21 -1.23
N CYS A 11 4.96 3.42 -2.46
CA CYS A 11 5.59 4.40 -3.34
C CYS A 11 5.48 5.83 -2.77
N LEU A 12 4.35 6.17 -2.16
CA LEU A 12 4.14 7.48 -1.52
C LEU A 12 4.99 7.63 -0.26
N ASP A 13 5.10 6.59 0.58
CA ASP A 13 5.97 6.62 1.76
C ASP A 13 7.45 6.85 1.39
N VAL A 14 7.91 6.21 0.32
CA VAL A 14 9.28 6.43 -0.19
C VAL A 14 9.43 7.85 -0.74
N ALA A 15 8.42 8.37 -1.44
CA ALA A 15 8.45 9.73 -1.96
C ALA A 15 8.49 10.77 -0.84
N GLU A 16 7.70 10.61 0.22
CA GLU A 16 7.73 11.47 1.41
C GLU A 16 9.13 11.49 2.03
N ARG A 17 9.72 10.31 2.26
CA ARG A 17 11.08 10.21 2.83
C ARG A 17 12.15 10.84 1.93
N LEU A 18 11.99 10.73 0.61
CA LEU A 18 12.87 11.38 -0.35
C LEU A 18 12.76 12.91 -0.25
N LEU A 19 11.54 13.44 -0.11
CA LEU A 19 11.29 14.87 0.05
C LEU A 19 11.82 15.40 1.40
N ASP A 20 11.79 14.59 2.45
CA ASP A 20 12.36 14.91 3.76
C ASP A 20 13.90 14.81 3.83
N GLY A 21 14.56 14.45 2.72
CA GLY A 21 16.01 14.33 2.64
C GLY A 21 16.58 13.02 3.19
N TYR A 22 15.75 12.00 3.41
CA TYR A 22 16.14 10.65 3.85
C TYR A 22 15.92 9.63 2.72
N PRO A 23 16.77 9.62 1.68
CA PRO A 23 16.57 8.76 0.52
C PRO A 23 16.61 7.28 0.92
N VAL A 24 15.54 6.56 0.59
CA VAL A 24 15.47 5.11 0.73
C VAL A 24 15.99 4.48 -0.56
N GLY A 25 16.86 3.47 -0.46
CA GLY A 25 17.33 2.72 -1.61
C GLY A 25 16.17 2.08 -2.40
N PRO A 26 16.39 1.70 -3.66
CA PRO A 26 15.31 1.22 -4.53
C PRO A 26 14.64 -0.05 -3.99
N ILE A 27 13.34 0.04 -3.72
CA ILE A 27 12.47 -1.08 -3.34
C ILE A 27 11.75 -1.57 -4.60
N ARG A 28 11.96 -2.84 -4.99
CA ARG A 28 11.41 -3.39 -6.24
C ARG A 28 10.82 -4.78 -6.04
N GLY A 29 9.64 -5.01 -6.62
CA GLY A 29 9.00 -6.33 -6.73
C GLY A 29 8.86 -7.01 -5.38
N ARG A 30 9.36 -8.26 -5.26
CA ARG A 30 9.27 -9.04 -4.03
C ARG A 30 9.93 -8.38 -2.80
N LYS A 31 10.92 -7.50 -2.99
CA LYS A 31 11.53 -6.76 -1.86
C LYS A 31 10.55 -5.85 -1.14
N ALA A 32 9.43 -5.45 -1.75
CA ALA A 32 8.40 -4.68 -1.06
C ALA A 32 7.80 -5.45 0.12
N ARG A 33 7.78 -6.78 0.09
CA ARG A 33 7.30 -7.63 1.20
C ARG A 33 8.11 -7.41 2.48
N ASP A 34 9.41 -7.16 2.34
CA ASP A 34 10.32 -6.87 3.46
C ASP A 34 10.06 -5.47 4.07
N HIS A 35 9.25 -4.64 3.42
CA HIS A 35 8.91 -3.27 3.83
C HIS A 35 7.44 -3.11 4.26
N GLY A 36 6.83 -4.18 4.78
CA GLY A 36 5.47 -4.09 5.36
C GLY A 36 4.33 -4.17 4.35
N TRP A 37 4.61 -4.52 3.09
CA TRP A 37 3.59 -4.62 2.03
C TRP A 37 2.45 -5.61 2.36
N GLU A 38 2.75 -6.73 3.04
CA GLU A 38 1.73 -7.74 3.38
C GLU A 38 0.65 -7.18 4.31
N GLY A 39 1.05 -6.46 5.37
CA GLY A 39 0.10 -5.83 6.29
C GLY A 39 -0.74 -4.75 5.60
N LEU A 40 -0.12 -3.93 4.75
CA LEU A 40 -0.85 -2.93 3.95
C LEU A 40 -1.89 -3.59 3.03
N ARG A 41 -1.52 -4.68 2.36
CA ARG A 41 -2.43 -5.44 1.51
C ARG A 41 -3.62 -5.97 2.31
N GLU A 42 -3.42 -6.54 3.48
CA GLU A 42 -4.50 -7.05 4.32
C GLU A 42 -5.44 -5.95 4.80
N ILE A 43 -4.90 -4.79 5.20
CA ILE A 43 -5.69 -3.62 5.56
C ILE A 43 -6.56 -3.18 4.38
N TYR A 44 -5.98 -3.05 3.19
CA TYR A 44 -6.73 -2.65 2.00
C TYR A 44 -7.72 -3.72 1.55
N ALA A 45 -7.42 -5.01 1.74
CA ALA A 45 -8.36 -6.09 1.42
C ALA A 45 -9.62 -5.95 2.26
N ARG A 46 -9.46 -5.81 3.58
CA ARG A 46 -10.58 -5.58 4.51
C ARG A 46 -11.36 -4.32 4.16
N GLN A 47 -10.68 -3.18 3.96
CA GLN A 47 -11.34 -1.90 3.68
C GLN A 47 -12.12 -1.93 2.36
N LEU A 48 -11.57 -2.55 1.31
CA LEU A 48 -12.23 -2.64 0.01
C LEU A 48 -13.37 -3.65 0.02
N GLU A 49 -13.27 -4.72 0.81
CA GLU A 49 -14.38 -5.66 1.05
C GLU A 49 -15.52 -4.97 1.81
N GLU A 50 -15.23 -4.26 2.90
CA GLU A 50 -16.19 -3.44 3.65
C GLU A 50 -16.85 -2.37 2.77
N THR A 51 -16.08 -1.74 1.86
CA THR A 51 -16.61 -0.73 0.94
C THR A 51 -17.54 -1.38 -0.10
N CYS A 52 -17.21 -2.56 -0.62
CA CYS A 52 -18.06 -3.29 -1.56
C CYS A 52 -19.40 -3.71 -0.92
N LEU A 53 -19.38 -4.16 0.34
CA LEU A 53 -20.59 -4.47 1.11
C LEU A 53 -21.49 -3.25 1.32
N ASN A 54 -20.89 -2.08 1.58
CA ASN A 54 -21.64 -0.82 1.75
C ASN A 54 -22.15 -0.23 0.43
N GLN A 55 -21.54 -0.58 -0.71
CA GLN A 55 -21.97 -0.10 -2.02
C GLN A 55 -23.09 -0.94 -2.65
N GLN A 56 -23.37 -2.13 -2.11
CA GLN A 56 -24.46 -3.01 -2.58
C GLN A 56 -25.83 -2.72 -1.93
N MET A 57 -25.88 -1.67 -1.10
CA MET A 57 -27.07 -1.15 -0.41
C MET A 57 -27.60 0.18 -0.99
N VAL A 58 -27.20 0.54 -2.22
CA VAL A 58 -27.74 1.71 -2.96
C VAL A 58 -28.22 1.27 -4.34
#